data_AF-A0A830BPV7-F1
#
_entry.id   AF-A0A830BPV7-F1
#
_cell.length_a   1.000
_cell.length_b   1.000
_cell.length_c   1.000
_cell.angle_alpha   90.00
_cell.angle_beta   90.00
_cell.angle_gamma   90.00
#
_symmetry.space_group_name_H-M   'P 1'
#
loop_
_entity.id
_entity.type
_entity.pdbx_description
1 polymer ?
#
loop_
_entity_poly.entity_id
_entity_poly.type
_entity_poly.pdbx_seq_one_letter_code
_entity_poly.pdbx_strand_id
1 'polypeptide(L)'
;MTQDDFEFYLNSLDDILSDSAPRPPNSELARLQTDDFAKARHNLSSLLSIGFTSLANSDKLSEITNLTSKLHFDPNLTPEELSILNLVQEIPSASKDFLEAQRAKKLRIEERKQEFILSKGKIALLQGEEAAASSTIREIDEQIAVLQSRKAVLAAVVKTNQKRIADLVSKQKRVFDSVPKIVNEVQVANSERSLWELKKNEAAKQEAEILAKFGPVDGFSFVR
;
A
#
# COMPACT_ATOMS: atom_id res chain seq x y z
N MET A 1 3.03 -3.79 -27.35
CA MET A 1 2.80 -5.15 -26.83
C MET A 1 2.25 -4.99 -25.43
N THR A 2 1.03 -5.45 -25.18
CA THR A 2 0.44 -5.46 -23.85
C THR A 2 1.02 -6.60 -23.01
N GLN A 3 0.74 -6.62 -21.70
CA GLN A 3 1.18 -7.70 -20.83
C GLN A 3 0.57 -9.06 -21.25
N ASP A 4 -0.69 -9.06 -21.66
CA ASP A 4 -1.38 -10.25 -22.13
C ASP A 4 -0.81 -10.74 -23.48
N ASP A 5 -0.45 -9.80 -24.38
CA ASP A 5 0.24 -10.14 -25.64
C ASP A 5 1.60 -10.78 -25.37
N PHE A 6 2.32 -10.32 -24.34
CA PHE A 6 3.62 -10.88 -23.96
C PHE A 6 3.48 -12.28 -23.36
N GLU A 7 2.46 -12.50 -22.54
CA GLU A 7 2.17 -13.80 -21.94
C GLU A 7 1.77 -14.83 -23.00
N PHE A 8 0.93 -14.43 -23.96
CA PHE A 8 0.60 -15.27 -25.11
C PHE A 8 1.87 -15.63 -25.91
N TYR A 9 2.76 -14.66 -26.14
CA TYR A 9 4.05 -14.91 -26.77
C TYR A 9 4.92 -15.89 -25.96
N LEU A 10 5.06 -15.70 -24.64
CA LEU A 10 5.85 -16.59 -23.77
C LEU A 10 5.31 -18.04 -23.74
N ASN A 11 4.00 -18.20 -23.85
CA ASN A 11 3.37 -19.53 -23.94
C ASN A 11 3.59 -20.17 -25.31
N SER A 12 3.62 -19.37 -26.39
CA SER A 12 3.94 -19.88 -27.74
C SER A 12 5.40 -20.32 -27.90
N LEU A 13 6.30 -19.89 -27.01
CA LEU A 13 7.70 -20.34 -27.03
C LEU A 13 7.87 -21.80 -26.60
N ASP A 14 6.93 -22.38 -25.84
CA ASP A 14 7.05 -23.77 -25.37
C ASP A 14 7.05 -24.78 -26.52
N ASP A 15 6.32 -24.49 -27.60
CA ASP A 15 6.30 -25.31 -28.82
C ASP A 15 7.64 -25.23 -29.57
N ILE A 16 8.32 -24.08 -29.53
CA ILE A 16 9.61 -23.85 -30.19
C ILE A 16 10.76 -24.46 -29.38
N LEU A 17 10.60 -24.49 -28.05
CA LEU A 17 11.59 -25.03 -27.11
C LEU A 17 11.38 -26.52 -26.84
N SER A 18 10.38 -27.19 -27.40
CA SER A 18 10.22 -28.63 -27.24
C SER A 18 11.14 -29.41 -28.19
N ASP A 19 12.01 -30.28 -27.64
CA ASP A 19 12.89 -31.11 -28.46
C ASP A 19 12.07 -32.21 -29.15
N SER A 20 12.01 -32.24 -30.48
CA SER A 20 11.52 -33.42 -31.19
C SER A 20 12.58 -34.53 -31.06
N ALA A 21 12.22 -35.63 -30.40
CA ALA A 21 13.13 -36.75 -30.15
C ALA A 21 13.72 -37.33 -31.46
N PRO A 22 15.03 -37.62 -31.53
CA PRO A 22 15.62 -38.27 -32.67
C PRO A 22 15.19 -39.74 -32.78
N ARG A 23 14.83 -40.13 -34.00
CA ARG A 23 14.42 -41.49 -34.40
C ARG A 23 15.67 -42.37 -34.54
N PRO A 24 15.68 -43.62 -34.03
CA PRO A 24 16.91 -44.40 -33.92
C PRO A 24 17.53 -44.71 -35.29
N PRO A 25 18.87 -44.72 -35.40
CA PRO A 25 19.56 -45.01 -36.65
C PRO A 25 19.64 -46.51 -36.91
N ASN A 26 19.27 -46.92 -38.12
CA ASN A 26 19.58 -48.24 -38.65
C ASN A 26 21.05 -48.26 -39.08
N SER A 27 21.82 -49.19 -38.51
CA SER A 27 23.24 -49.38 -38.81
C SER A 27 23.42 -50.63 -39.66
N GLU A 28 23.90 -50.46 -40.89
CA GLU A 28 24.45 -51.57 -41.69
C GLU A 28 25.85 -51.18 -42.19
N LEU A 29 26.84 -51.97 -41.77
CA LEU A 29 28.23 -51.91 -42.21
C LEU A 29 28.49 -53.08 -43.17
N ALA A 30 29.03 -52.79 -44.36
CA ALA A 30 29.64 -53.81 -45.22
C ALA A 30 30.81 -53.25 -46.06
N ARG A 31 31.71 -54.19 -46.43
CA ARG A 31 33.15 -54.09 -46.75
C ARG A 31 33.56 -53.45 -48.10
N LEU A 32 34.86 -53.10 -48.13
CA LEU A 32 35.74 -52.51 -49.15
C LEU A 32 35.74 -53.15 -50.56
N GLN A 33 35.83 -52.28 -51.58
CA GLN A 33 36.56 -52.42 -52.87
C GLN A 33 36.72 -51.02 -53.52
N THR A 34 37.54 -50.80 -54.55
CA THR A 34 37.82 -49.43 -55.09
C THR A 34 36.62 -48.60 -55.59
N ASP A 35 35.45 -49.22 -55.81
CA ASP A 35 34.14 -48.53 -55.98
C ASP A 35 33.65 -47.79 -54.71
N ASP A 36 34.32 -48.03 -53.58
CA ASP A 36 33.92 -47.62 -52.24
C ASP A 36 34.34 -46.17 -51.92
N PHE A 37 35.35 -45.61 -52.60
CA PHE A 37 35.68 -44.18 -52.46
C PHE A 37 34.69 -43.30 -53.22
N ALA A 38 34.33 -43.65 -54.46
CA ALA A 38 33.31 -42.93 -55.21
C ALA A 38 31.95 -42.96 -54.47
N LYS A 39 31.59 -44.12 -53.91
CA LYS A 39 30.42 -44.26 -53.03
C LYS A 39 30.53 -43.44 -51.75
N ALA A 40 31.69 -43.42 -51.09
CA ALA A 40 31.92 -42.59 -49.91
C ALA A 40 31.83 -41.08 -50.21
N ARG A 41 32.34 -40.63 -51.36
CA ARG A 41 32.19 -39.23 -51.84
C ARG A 41 30.72 -38.90 -52.10
N HIS A 42 29.98 -39.78 -52.77
CA HIS A 42 28.56 -39.58 -53.03
C HIS A 42 27.75 -39.50 -51.72
N ASN A 43 27.99 -40.40 -50.78
CA ASN A 43 27.32 -40.41 -49.48
C ASN A 43 27.67 -39.15 -48.66
N LEU A 44 28.95 -38.77 -48.62
CA LEU A 44 29.36 -37.55 -47.91
C LEU A 44 28.71 -36.31 -48.53
N SER A 45 28.69 -36.22 -49.87
CA SER A 45 28.01 -35.14 -50.59
C SER A 45 26.50 -35.09 -50.30
N SER A 46 25.84 -36.25 -50.25
CA SER A 46 24.43 -36.37 -49.87
C SER A 46 24.19 -35.88 -48.44
N LEU A 47 25.04 -36.23 -47.49
CA LEU A 47 24.94 -35.76 -46.10
C LEU A 47 25.17 -34.25 -45.99
N LEU A 48 26.12 -33.69 -46.74
CA LEU A 48 26.38 -32.24 -46.73
C LEU A 48 25.24 -31.45 -47.38
N SER A 49 24.50 -32.04 -48.32
CA SER A 49 23.39 -31.39 -49.02
C SER A 49 22.17 -31.07 -48.14
N ILE A 50 22.03 -31.74 -46.97
CA ILE A 50 20.90 -31.51 -46.05
C ILE A 50 21.02 -30.20 -45.24
N GLY A 51 22.17 -29.52 -45.33
CA GLY A 51 22.46 -28.27 -44.64
C GLY A 51 22.92 -28.46 -43.20
N PHE A 52 23.73 -27.51 -42.71
CA PHE A 52 24.43 -27.61 -41.42
C PHE A 52 23.48 -27.76 -40.23
N THR A 53 22.36 -27.03 -40.19
CA THR A 53 21.42 -27.08 -39.06
C THR A 53 20.72 -28.43 -38.96
N SER A 54 20.24 -28.97 -40.08
CA SER A 54 19.64 -30.30 -40.14
C SER A 54 20.66 -31.38 -39.80
N LEU A 55 21.89 -31.21 -40.26
CA LEU A 55 22.99 -32.14 -40.03
C LEU A 55 23.46 -32.16 -38.57
N ALA A 56 23.59 -30.99 -37.95
CA ALA A 56 23.96 -30.83 -36.55
C ALA A 56 22.93 -31.48 -35.61
N ASN A 57 21.65 -31.50 -35.99
CA ASN A 57 20.57 -32.15 -35.25
C ASN A 57 20.37 -33.62 -35.63
N SER A 58 21.18 -34.19 -36.53
CA SER A 58 21.01 -35.55 -37.02
C SER A 58 21.99 -36.53 -36.36
N ASP A 59 21.58 -37.78 -36.20
CA ASP A 59 22.44 -38.85 -35.67
C ASP A 59 23.56 -39.28 -36.66
N LYS A 60 23.62 -38.66 -37.85
CA LYS A 60 24.56 -38.99 -38.93
C LYS A 60 25.91 -38.28 -38.84
N LEU A 61 26.19 -37.51 -37.77
CA LEU A 61 27.49 -36.86 -37.57
C LEU A 61 28.64 -37.89 -37.46
N SER A 62 28.36 -39.05 -36.86
CA SER A 62 29.32 -40.17 -36.79
C SER A 62 29.63 -40.76 -38.18
N GLU A 63 28.64 -40.75 -39.08
CA GLU A 63 28.79 -41.18 -40.46
C GLU A 63 29.69 -40.22 -41.25
N ILE A 64 29.59 -38.91 -41.01
CA ILE A 64 30.49 -37.90 -41.58
C ILE A 64 31.93 -38.14 -41.14
N THR A 65 32.18 -38.35 -39.84
CA THR A 65 33.52 -38.66 -39.35
C THR A 65 34.09 -39.90 -40.04
N ASN A 66 33.31 -40.98 -40.13
CA ASN A 66 33.73 -42.23 -40.75
C ASN A 66 34.02 -42.08 -42.26
N LEU A 67 33.13 -41.40 -43.00
CA LEU A 67 33.30 -41.15 -44.44
C LEU A 67 34.50 -40.23 -44.72
N THR A 68 34.71 -39.23 -43.87
CA THR A 68 35.81 -38.27 -44.00
C THR A 68 37.15 -38.94 -43.72
N SER A 69 37.26 -39.71 -42.64
CA SER A 69 38.46 -40.51 -42.33
C SER A 69 38.75 -41.55 -43.42
N LYS A 70 37.72 -42.14 -44.03
CA LYS A 70 37.88 -43.08 -45.14
C LYS A 70 38.42 -42.41 -46.40
N LEU A 71 37.88 -41.24 -46.76
CA LEU A 71 38.29 -40.50 -47.95
C LEU A 71 39.71 -39.95 -47.84
N HIS A 72 40.22 -39.69 -46.64
CA HIS A 72 41.62 -39.28 -46.42
C HIS A 72 42.67 -40.29 -46.91
N PHE A 73 42.28 -41.55 -47.16
CA PHE A 73 43.15 -42.58 -47.72
C PHE A 73 43.01 -42.73 -49.25
N ASP A 74 42.22 -41.88 -49.92
CA ASP A 74 42.05 -41.93 -51.38
C ASP A 74 43.30 -41.35 -52.08
N PRO A 75 44.04 -42.16 -52.88
CA PRO A 75 45.28 -41.75 -53.51
C PRO A 75 45.08 -40.72 -54.65
N ASN A 76 43.84 -40.47 -55.07
CA ASN A 76 43.51 -39.57 -56.17
C ASN A 76 43.05 -38.18 -55.72
N LEU A 77 43.17 -37.85 -54.43
CA LEU A 77 42.78 -36.54 -53.91
C LEU A 77 43.74 -35.44 -54.36
N THR A 78 43.18 -34.36 -54.90
CA THR A 78 43.90 -33.12 -55.12
C THR A 78 44.13 -32.36 -53.79
N PRO A 79 45.13 -31.45 -53.73
CA PRO A 79 45.34 -30.62 -52.54
C PRO A 79 44.12 -29.77 -52.15
N GLU A 80 43.33 -29.34 -53.12
CA GLU A 80 42.09 -28.58 -52.91
C GLU A 80 40.99 -29.46 -52.28
N GLU A 81 40.77 -30.67 -52.81
CA GLU A 81 39.82 -31.63 -52.25
C GLU A 81 40.21 -32.08 -50.84
N LEU A 82 41.52 -32.24 -50.56
CA LEU A 82 42.02 -32.53 -49.23
C LEU A 82 41.74 -31.38 -48.25
N SER A 83 41.88 -30.12 -48.70
CA SER A 83 41.53 -28.96 -47.88
C SER A 83 40.02 -28.90 -47.58
N ILE A 84 39.17 -29.23 -48.55
CA ILE A 84 37.71 -29.31 -48.34
C ILE A 84 37.38 -30.45 -47.36
N LEU A 85 38.05 -31.60 -47.47
CA LEU A 85 37.84 -32.75 -46.61
C LEU A 85 38.22 -32.46 -45.15
N ASN A 86 39.32 -31.72 -44.93
CA ASN A 86 39.69 -31.22 -43.60
C ASN A 86 38.62 -30.30 -43.01
N LEU A 87 38.00 -29.42 -43.82
CA LEU A 87 36.91 -28.56 -43.34
C LEU A 87 35.67 -29.39 -42.95
N VAL A 88 35.36 -30.43 -43.72
CA VAL A 88 34.24 -31.35 -43.42
C VAL A 88 34.50 -32.14 -42.13
N GLN A 89 35.76 -32.46 -41.84
CA GLN A 89 36.16 -33.14 -40.59
C GLN A 89 35.84 -32.33 -39.34
N GLU A 90 35.78 -31.00 -39.43
CA GLU A 90 35.45 -30.11 -38.31
C GLU A 90 33.94 -30.02 -38.03
N ILE A 91 33.08 -30.45 -38.96
CA ILE A 91 31.62 -30.35 -38.85
C ILE A 91 31.07 -31.00 -37.57
N PRO A 92 31.50 -32.21 -37.14
CA PRO A 92 31.04 -32.80 -35.89
C PRO A 92 31.35 -31.95 -34.65
N SER A 93 32.55 -31.34 -34.58
CA SER A 93 32.92 -30.47 -33.46
C SER A 93 32.09 -29.18 -33.48
N ALA A 94 32.00 -28.53 -34.65
CA ALA A 94 31.19 -27.32 -34.82
C ALA A 94 29.70 -27.57 -34.52
N SER A 95 29.19 -28.76 -34.86
CA SER A 95 27.81 -29.15 -34.56
C SER A 95 27.57 -29.29 -33.06
N LYS A 96 28.53 -29.86 -32.31
CA LYS A 96 28.45 -29.96 -30.86
C LYS A 96 28.40 -28.57 -30.22
N ASP A 97 29.30 -27.67 -30.60
CA ASP A 97 29.37 -26.30 -30.07
C ASP A 97 28.09 -25.52 -30.40
N PHE A 98 27.55 -25.70 -31.62
CA PHE A 98 26.28 -25.12 -32.03
C PHE A 98 25.11 -25.58 -31.14
N LEU A 99 24.98 -26.90 -30.91
CA LEU A 99 23.93 -27.46 -30.06
C LEU A 99 24.06 -27.03 -28.60
N GLU A 100 25.28 -26.94 -28.08
CA GLU A 100 25.54 -26.47 -26.72
C GLU A 100 25.13 -25.01 -26.56
N ALA A 101 25.50 -24.14 -27.52
CA ALA A 101 25.07 -22.76 -27.56
C ALA A 101 23.54 -22.62 -27.68
N GLN A 102 22.88 -23.48 -28.46
CA GLN A 102 21.43 -23.50 -28.61
C GLN A 102 20.74 -23.91 -27.30
N ARG A 103 21.23 -24.97 -26.62
CA ARG A 103 20.72 -25.39 -25.31
C ARG A 103 20.90 -24.31 -24.25
N ALA A 104 22.06 -23.65 -24.21
CA ALA A 104 22.30 -22.55 -23.28
C ALA A 104 21.33 -21.37 -23.49
N LYS A 105 21.02 -21.04 -24.75
CA LYS A 105 20.00 -20.02 -25.08
C LYS A 105 18.61 -20.44 -24.61
N LYS A 106 18.21 -21.69 -24.86
CA LYS A 106 16.92 -22.26 -24.41
C LYS A 106 16.78 -22.23 -22.89
N LEU A 107 17.81 -22.63 -22.15
CA LEU A 107 17.83 -22.56 -20.68
C LEU A 107 17.68 -21.12 -20.17
N ARG A 108 18.36 -20.16 -20.81
CA ARG A 108 18.21 -18.73 -20.46
C ARG A 108 16.80 -18.21 -20.71
N ILE A 109 16.14 -18.65 -21.79
CA ILE A 109 14.75 -18.26 -22.07
C ILE A 109 13.83 -18.81 -20.98
N GLU A 110 14.02 -20.06 -20.57
CA GLU A 110 13.22 -20.67 -19.50
C GLU A 110 13.44 -19.97 -18.16
N GLU A 111 14.69 -19.66 -17.80
CA GLU A 111 15.03 -18.90 -16.60
C GLU A 111 14.30 -17.54 -16.58
N ARG A 112 14.32 -16.81 -17.70
CA ARG A 112 13.61 -15.53 -17.83
C ARG A 112 12.10 -15.67 -17.77
N LYS A 113 11.54 -16.75 -18.30
CA LYS A 113 10.09 -17.04 -18.20
C LYS A 113 9.68 -17.28 -16.76
N GLN A 114 10.45 -18.07 -16.01
CA GLN A 114 10.20 -18.31 -14.59
C GLN A 114 10.33 -17.03 -13.76
N GLU A 115 11.37 -16.23 -14.01
CA GLU A 115 11.54 -14.91 -13.37
C GLU A 115 10.34 -14.00 -13.63
N PHE A 116 9.84 -13.96 -14.87
CA PHE A 116 8.65 -13.21 -15.23
C PHE A 116 7.41 -13.68 -14.45
N ILE A 117 7.12 -14.98 -14.42
CA ILE A 117 5.95 -15.54 -13.70
C ILE A 117 6.02 -15.20 -12.21
N LEU A 118 7.19 -15.39 -11.57
CA LEU A 118 7.40 -15.07 -10.17
C LEU A 118 7.21 -13.57 -9.89
N SER A 119 7.77 -12.71 -10.74
CA SER A 119 7.64 -11.26 -10.61
C SER A 119 6.19 -10.81 -10.75
N LYS A 120 5.44 -11.36 -11.71
CA LYS A 120 4.01 -11.08 -11.91
C LYS A 120 3.19 -11.46 -10.67
N GLY A 121 3.42 -12.65 -10.11
CA GLY A 121 2.74 -13.10 -8.89
C GLY A 121 3.02 -12.17 -7.69
N LYS A 122 4.27 -11.74 -7.53
CA LYS A 122 4.66 -10.80 -6.47
C LYS A 122 4.03 -9.42 -6.65
N ILE A 123 3.94 -8.92 -7.88
CA ILE A 123 3.25 -7.65 -8.19
C ILE A 123 1.78 -7.74 -7.80
N ALA A 124 1.08 -8.80 -8.19
CA ALA A 124 -0.34 -8.97 -7.86
C ALA A 124 -0.59 -9.04 -6.34
N LEU A 125 0.30 -9.71 -5.60
CA LEU A 125 0.24 -9.77 -4.14
C LEU A 125 0.43 -8.37 -3.52
N LEU A 126 1.47 -7.64 -3.94
CA LEU A 126 1.74 -6.29 -3.42
C LEU A 126 0.60 -5.31 -3.74
N GLN A 127 -0.01 -5.41 -4.92
CA GLN A 127 -1.19 -4.60 -5.28
C GLN A 127 -2.39 -4.90 -4.36
N GLY A 128 -2.59 -6.17 -4.00
CA GLY A 128 -3.62 -6.56 -3.03
C GLY A 128 -3.36 -5.99 -1.64
N GLU A 129 -2.12 -6.08 -1.16
CA GLU A 129 -1.70 -5.49 0.13
C GLU A 129 -1.85 -3.97 0.15
N GLU A 130 -1.43 -3.29 -0.93
CA GLU A 130 -1.57 -1.84 -1.09
C GLU A 130 -3.03 -1.39 -1.06
N ALA A 131 -3.92 -2.10 -1.77
CA ALA A 131 -5.35 -1.80 -1.77
C ALA A 131 -5.97 -1.99 -0.38
N ALA A 132 -5.60 -3.06 0.34
CA ALA A 132 -6.08 -3.32 1.69
C ALA A 132 -5.60 -2.25 2.69
N ALA A 133 -4.32 -1.88 2.62
CA ALA A 133 -3.75 -0.82 3.45
C ALA A 133 -4.42 0.53 3.16
N SER A 134 -4.61 0.87 1.88
CA SER A 134 -5.29 2.11 1.47
C SER A 134 -6.72 2.18 1.99
N SER A 135 -7.46 1.07 1.93
CA SER A 135 -8.82 0.98 2.48
C SER A 135 -8.83 1.21 4.00
N THR A 136 -7.86 0.61 4.71
CA THR A 136 -7.73 0.76 6.17
C THR A 136 -7.40 2.20 6.56
N ILE A 137 -6.50 2.86 5.81
CA ILE A 137 -6.17 4.29 6.02
C ILE A 137 -7.43 5.14 5.89
N ARG A 138 -8.23 4.93 4.84
CA ARG A 138 -9.48 5.67 4.65
C ARG A 138 -10.46 5.51 5.81
N GLU A 139 -10.61 4.29 6.33
CA GLU A 139 -11.46 4.03 7.49
C GLU A 139 -10.96 4.78 8.74
N ILE A 140 -9.65 4.79 8.97
CA ILE A 140 -9.04 5.55 10.06
C ILE A 140 -9.30 7.05 9.90
N ASP A 141 -9.17 7.59 8.68
CA ASP A 141 -9.43 9.01 8.41
C ASP A 141 -10.89 9.39 8.69
N GLU A 142 -11.84 8.52 8.34
CA GLU A 142 -13.26 8.70 8.67
C GLU A 142 -13.49 8.71 10.19
N GLN A 143 -12.86 7.79 10.93
CA GLN A 143 -12.93 7.79 12.40
C GLN A 143 -12.31 9.04 13.03
N ILE A 144 -11.18 9.51 12.49
CA ILE A 144 -10.53 10.75 12.92
C ILE A 144 -11.48 11.94 12.71
N ALA A 145 -12.16 12.03 11.56
CA ALA A 145 -13.11 13.10 11.28
C ALA A 145 -14.27 13.12 12.30
N VAL A 146 -14.81 11.95 12.65
CA VAL A 146 -15.85 11.81 13.68
C VAL A 146 -15.35 12.30 15.05
N LEU A 147 -14.13 11.90 15.44
CA LEU A 147 -13.53 12.33 16.71
C LEU A 147 -13.26 13.85 16.75
N GLN A 148 -12.81 14.43 15.63
CA GLN A 148 -12.60 15.87 15.52
C GLN A 148 -13.91 16.65 15.66
N SER A 149 -14.99 16.18 15.03
CA SER A 149 -16.32 16.76 15.18
C SER A 149 -16.79 16.71 16.64
N ARG A 150 -16.67 15.55 17.29
CA ARG A 150 -17.00 15.40 18.72
C ARG A 150 -16.18 16.31 19.62
N LYS A 151 -14.88 16.46 19.34
CA LYS A 151 -13.99 17.39 20.06
C LYS A 151 -14.47 18.84 19.94
N ALA A 152 -14.91 19.27 18.76
CA ALA A 152 -15.44 20.62 18.54
C ALA A 152 -16.73 20.87 19.36
N VAL A 153 -17.64 19.89 19.39
CA VAL A 153 -18.87 19.95 20.20
C VAL A 153 -18.53 20.10 21.69
N LEU A 154 -17.63 19.25 22.20
CA LEU A 154 -17.21 19.31 23.60
C LEU A 154 -16.51 20.64 23.95
N ALA A 155 -15.68 21.17 23.07
CA ALA A 155 -15.03 22.46 23.26
C ALA A 155 -16.06 23.61 23.37
N ALA A 156 -17.13 23.57 22.57
CA ALA A 156 -18.22 24.55 22.65
C ALA A 156 -18.98 24.47 23.99
N VAL A 157 -19.23 23.25 24.49
CA VAL A 157 -19.85 23.03 25.81
C VAL A 157 -18.97 23.60 26.92
N VAL A 158 -17.67 23.31 26.91
CA VAL A 158 -16.71 23.85 27.90
C VAL A 158 -16.73 25.37 27.90
N LYS A 159 -16.63 26.00 26.73
CA LYS A 159 -16.65 27.47 26.60
C LYS A 159 -17.95 28.07 27.15
N THR A 160 -19.09 27.45 26.86
CA THR A 160 -20.40 27.89 27.34
C THR A 160 -20.50 27.79 28.86
N ASN A 161 -20.04 26.69 29.44
CA ASN A 161 -20.05 26.49 30.88
C ASN A 161 -19.10 27.45 31.60
N GLN A 162 -17.91 27.72 31.06
CA GLN A 162 -17.00 28.71 31.60
C GLN A 162 -17.65 30.09 31.70
N LYS A 163 -18.38 30.53 30.66
CA LYS A 163 -19.13 31.79 30.69
C LYS A 163 -20.21 31.79 31.78
N ARG A 164 -21.01 30.72 31.86
CA ARG A 164 -22.06 30.59 32.89
C ARG A 164 -21.49 30.60 34.30
N ILE A 165 -20.36 29.93 34.52
CA ILE A 165 -19.66 29.94 35.81
C ILE A 165 -19.21 31.35 36.16
N ALA A 166 -18.58 32.07 35.23
CA ALA A 166 -18.15 33.45 35.45
C ALA A 166 -19.33 34.39 35.79
N ASP A 167 -20.46 34.24 35.11
CA ASP A 167 -21.69 35.00 35.39
C ASP A 167 -22.24 34.72 36.79
N LEU A 168 -22.26 33.44 37.20
CA LEU A 168 -22.72 33.02 38.52
C LEU A 168 -21.79 33.52 39.63
N VAL A 169 -20.48 33.39 39.46
CA VAL A 169 -19.48 33.94 40.39
C VAL A 169 -19.66 35.45 40.55
N SER A 170 -19.90 36.17 39.45
CA SER A 170 -20.15 37.62 39.48
C SER A 170 -21.44 37.97 40.23
N LYS A 171 -22.52 37.19 40.04
CA LYS A 171 -23.78 37.36 40.79
C LYS A 171 -23.59 37.08 42.28
N GLN A 172 -22.90 35.99 42.61
CA GLN A 172 -22.62 35.62 44.00
C GLN A 172 -21.81 36.71 44.71
N LYS A 173 -20.81 37.28 44.03
CA LYS A 173 -20.03 38.41 44.56
C LYS A 173 -20.91 39.63 44.85
N ARG A 174 -21.82 40.01 43.95
CA ARG A 174 -22.76 41.12 44.21
C ARG A 174 -23.65 40.87 45.43
N VAL A 175 -24.14 39.65 45.61
CA VAL A 175 -24.94 39.28 46.80
C VAL A 175 -24.07 39.38 48.06
N PHE A 176 -22.88 38.79 48.03
CA PHE A 176 -21.92 38.85 49.13
C PHE A 176 -21.60 40.29 49.55
N ASP A 177 -21.42 41.20 48.58
CA ASP A 177 -21.08 42.61 48.84
C ASP A 177 -22.28 43.46 49.30
N SER A 178 -23.52 43.05 49.02
CA SER A 178 -24.74 43.84 49.30
C SER A 178 -25.48 43.41 50.56
N VAL A 179 -25.52 42.12 50.88
CA VAL A 179 -26.25 41.61 52.05
C VAL A 179 -25.78 42.27 53.36
N PRO A 180 -24.47 42.40 53.66
CA PRO A 180 -24.03 43.06 54.89
C PRO A 180 -24.47 44.52 54.98
N LYS A 181 -24.51 45.24 53.84
CA LYS A 181 -24.94 46.64 53.79
C LYS A 181 -26.42 46.78 54.11
N ILE A 182 -27.26 45.95 53.48
CA ILE A 182 -28.70 45.91 53.74
C ILE A 182 -28.97 45.54 55.20
N VAL A 183 -28.26 44.55 55.74
CA VAL A 183 -28.39 44.16 57.16
C VAL A 183 -28.06 45.33 58.08
N ASN A 184 -26.98 46.07 57.81
CA ASN A 184 -26.60 47.24 58.58
C ASN A 184 -27.67 48.36 58.48
N GLU A 185 -28.17 48.66 57.27
CA GLU A 185 -29.24 49.64 57.05
C GLU A 185 -30.52 49.28 57.84
N VAL A 186 -30.92 48.01 57.83
CA VAL A 186 -32.08 47.52 58.59
C VAL A 186 -31.87 47.64 60.10
N GLN A 187 -30.66 47.33 60.59
CA GLN A 187 -30.33 47.47 62.02
C GLN A 187 -30.40 48.94 62.48
N VAL A 188 -29.90 49.86 61.66
CA VAL A 188 -29.99 51.30 61.93
C VAL A 188 -31.46 51.75 61.96
N ALA A 189 -32.24 51.42 60.92
CA ALA A 189 -33.65 51.80 60.83
C ALA A 189 -34.49 51.25 62.00
N ASN A 190 -34.23 50.00 62.44
CA ASN A 190 -34.90 49.42 63.60
C ASN A 190 -34.58 50.16 64.91
N SER A 191 -33.34 50.62 65.06
CA SER A 191 -32.91 51.40 66.24
C SER A 191 -33.59 52.77 66.27
N GLU A 192 -33.64 53.46 65.14
CA GLU A 192 -34.32 54.74 64.99
C GLU A 192 -35.83 54.63 65.23
N ARG A 193 -36.47 53.59 64.68
CA ARG A 193 -37.89 53.31 64.92
C ARG A 193 -38.17 53.11 66.41
N SER A 194 -37.33 52.35 67.10
CA SER A 194 -37.48 52.10 68.54
C SER A 194 -37.38 53.41 69.34
N LEU A 195 -36.47 54.30 68.97
CA LEU A 195 -36.36 55.63 69.57
C LEU A 195 -37.60 56.50 69.30
N TRP A 196 -38.13 56.47 68.08
CA TRP A 196 -39.31 57.25 67.70
C TRP A 196 -40.57 56.80 68.46
N GLU A 197 -40.79 55.48 68.60
CA GLU A 197 -41.91 54.94 69.39
C GLU A 197 -41.81 55.37 70.87
N LEU A 198 -40.60 55.39 71.44
CA LEU A 198 -40.39 55.86 72.82
C LEU A 198 -40.77 57.34 72.96
N LYS A 199 -40.31 58.20 72.03
CA LYS A 199 -40.67 59.63 72.00
C LYS A 199 -42.18 59.83 71.84
N LYS A 200 -42.84 59.04 71.00
CA LYS A 200 -44.28 59.10 70.79
C LYS A 200 -45.05 58.75 72.07
N ASN A 201 -44.64 57.69 72.77
CA ASN A 201 -45.26 57.31 74.04
C ASN A 201 -45.07 58.36 75.13
N GLU A 202 -43.88 58.96 75.22
CA GLU A 202 -43.61 60.06 76.17
C GLU A 202 -44.47 61.30 75.85
N ALA A 203 -44.58 61.67 74.57
CA ALA A 203 -45.44 62.76 74.13
C ALA A 203 -46.92 62.51 74.47
N ALA A 204 -47.42 61.29 74.24
CA ALA A 204 -48.79 60.92 74.59
C ALA A 204 -49.03 60.97 76.11
N LYS A 205 -48.03 60.58 76.91
CA LYS A 205 -48.09 60.67 78.38
C LYS A 205 -48.14 62.14 78.85
N GLN A 206 -47.31 63.01 78.25
CA GLN A 206 -47.33 64.45 78.53
C GLN A 206 -48.67 65.08 78.14
N GLU A 207 -49.21 64.74 76.96
CA GLU A 207 -50.52 65.21 76.51
C GLU A 207 -51.63 64.81 77.49
N ALA A 208 -51.65 63.54 77.92
CA ALA A 208 -52.60 63.06 78.91
C ALA A 208 -52.48 63.80 80.26
N GLU A 209 -51.25 64.09 80.71
CA GLU A 209 -51.02 64.88 81.93
C GLU A 209 -51.53 66.32 81.80
N ILE A 210 -51.29 66.96 80.64
CA ILE A 210 -51.79 68.30 80.34
C ILE A 210 -53.32 68.30 80.37
N LEU A 211 -53.96 67.39 79.63
CA LEU A 211 -55.42 67.29 79.60
C LEU A 211 -56.01 67.02 81.00
N ALA A 212 -55.38 66.16 81.81
CA ALA A 212 -55.80 65.91 83.19
C ALA A 212 -55.73 67.18 84.07
N LYS A 213 -54.73 68.05 83.88
CA LYS A 213 -54.64 69.35 84.57
C LYS A 213 -55.73 70.33 84.15
N PHE A 214 -56.26 70.22 82.94
CA PHE A 214 -57.39 71.02 82.46
C PHE A 214 -58.77 70.39 82.77
N GLY A 215 -58.82 69.15 83.26
CA GLY A 215 -60.06 68.49 83.70
C GLY A 215 -60.92 69.26 84.74
N PRO A 216 -60.36 70.05 85.68
CA PRO A 216 -61.15 70.90 86.57
C PRO A 216 -61.83 72.10 85.89
N VAL A 217 -61.49 72.38 84.62
CA VAL A 217 -62.02 73.53 83.85
C VAL A 217 -63.24 73.14 83.00
N ASP A 218 -63.64 71.86 83.06
CA ASP A 218 -64.78 71.27 82.33
C ASP A 218 -66.10 71.79 82.92
N GLY A 219 -66.43 73.05 82.58
CA GLY A 219 -67.55 73.80 83.17
C GLY A 219 -67.35 75.32 83.18
N PHE A 220 -66.16 75.84 82.88
CA PHE A 220 -65.96 77.28 82.74
C PHE A 220 -66.40 77.76 81.35
N SER A 221 -67.58 78.36 81.26
CA SER A 221 -67.94 79.20 80.12
C SER A 221 -67.24 80.56 80.27
N PHE A 222 -66.34 80.89 79.35
CA PHE A 222 -65.82 82.24 79.24
C PHE A 222 -66.95 83.17 78.75
N VAL A 223 -67.60 83.85 79.69
CA VAL A 223 -68.46 84.99 79.39
C VAL A 223 -67.55 86.15 79.00
N ARG A 224 -67.90 86.77 77.88
CA ARG A 224 -67.15 87.76 77.11
C ARG A 224 -66.75 89.00 77.89
#